data_AF-X1MI84-F1
#
_entry.id   AF-X1MI84-F1
#
_cell.length_a   1.000
_cell.length_b   1.000
_cell.length_c   1.000
_cell.angle_alpha   90.00
_cell.angle_beta   90.00
_cell.angle_gamma   90.00
#
_symmetry.space_group_name_H-M   'P 1'
#
loop_
_entity.id
_entity.type
_entity.pdbx_description
1 polymer ?
#
loop_
_entity_poly.entity_id
_entity_poly.type
_entity_poly.pdbx_seq_one_letter_code
_entity_poly.pdbx_strand_id
1 'polypeptide(L)'
;LKNIINNYGAKLLICNVEVDDRQGEHINLKRLINNEAIYISNISNPCYSWSFSDKLPLITKEFTNQKLQSPEQLQSNYTIDTTQSSNHITVILSQMDEQEVNYPIFIEYKNGSGEIFIESGTINPSLEEKQMYTLYNIDNLSILVPMMMFIKYSLNDECWHNNHNYANLTIDDPSLSDSFSESLSYPDLLSKIKIYGFHTSIGFCARNWNDSQKEIVKLFLQNSDLFSLVIHGNNHDGYEFYKYSIQEGDKYEARPINDQESDIVFALFQMELHKIITGIPFGKIMVFPYGISPEDTLVLLKKYNFNATINAQDVPLDSIRGTEYDYNMYQAIMNYANFPVIQRWSLSRDQLSLSLFNA
;
A
#
# COMPACT_ATOMS: atom_id res chain seq x y z
N LEU A 1 -29.92 21.99 6.93
CA LEU A 1 -28.51 21.69 6.60
C LEU A 1 -27.57 22.83 6.97
N LYS A 2 -27.63 24.00 6.33
CA LYS A 2 -26.75 25.15 6.62
C LYS A 2 -26.66 25.55 8.11
N ASN A 3 -27.79 25.60 8.81
CA ASN A 3 -27.80 25.87 10.26
C ASN A 3 -27.09 24.78 11.08
N ILE A 4 -27.14 23.52 10.63
CA ILE A 4 -26.47 22.41 11.31
C ILE A 4 -24.95 22.54 11.16
N ILE A 5 -24.49 22.80 9.93
CA ILE A 5 -23.08 23.03 9.62
C ILE A 5 -22.55 24.22 10.41
N ASN A 6 -23.19 25.39 10.29
CA ASN A 6 -22.64 26.63 10.82
C ASN A 6 -22.70 26.72 12.35
N ASN A 7 -23.73 26.14 12.98
CA ASN A 7 -23.97 26.31 14.42
C ASN A 7 -23.57 25.10 15.27
N TYR A 8 -23.41 23.92 14.68
CA TYR A 8 -23.09 22.68 15.42
C TYR A 8 -21.79 22.02 14.95
N GLY A 9 -20.99 22.71 14.13
CA GLY A 9 -19.69 22.21 13.68
C GLY A 9 -19.76 20.97 12.80
N ALA A 10 -20.89 20.72 12.14
CA ALA A 10 -21.02 19.55 11.28
C ALA A 10 -20.16 19.69 10.03
N LYS A 11 -19.57 18.57 9.60
CA LYS A 11 -18.82 18.43 8.36
C LYS A 11 -19.71 17.77 7.31
N LEU A 12 -19.77 18.32 6.11
CA LEU A 12 -20.56 17.80 5.00
C LEU A 12 -19.65 17.51 3.80
N LEU A 13 -19.76 16.34 3.19
CA LEU A 13 -19.17 16.03 1.90
C LEU A 13 -20.24 16.04 0.82
N ILE A 14 -19.97 16.72 -0.29
CA ILE A 14 -20.77 16.74 -1.51
C ILE A 14 -19.89 16.16 -2.63
N CYS A 15 -20.21 14.93 -3.06
CA CYS A 15 -19.47 14.20 -4.09
C CYS A 15 -20.14 14.24 -5.45
N ASN A 16 -19.38 13.90 -6.48
CA ASN A 16 -19.82 13.76 -7.87
C ASN A 16 -20.52 15.03 -8.36
N VAL A 17 -19.95 16.20 -8.09
CA VAL A 17 -20.50 17.46 -8.59
C VAL A 17 -20.08 17.67 -10.03
N GLU A 18 -21.03 17.54 -10.94
CA GLU A 18 -20.82 17.62 -12.40
C GLU A 18 -21.33 18.93 -12.99
N VAL A 19 -21.12 19.16 -14.28
CA VAL A 19 -21.76 20.27 -15.00
C VAL A 19 -23.26 19.95 -15.18
N ASP A 20 -24.15 20.71 -14.55
CA ASP A 20 -25.60 20.68 -14.86
C ASP A 20 -25.86 21.33 -16.24
N ASP A 21 -26.98 20.98 -16.88
CA ASP A 21 -27.48 21.51 -18.16
C ASP A 21 -27.57 23.06 -18.19
N ARG A 22 -27.49 23.70 -17.01
CA ARG A 22 -27.45 25.15 -16.80
C ARG A 22 -26.04 25.73 -16.65
N GLN A 23 -25.12 25.35 -17.54
CA GLN A 23 -23.77 25.93 -17.65
C GLN A 23 -22.94 25.84 -16.35
N GLY A 24 -23.11 24.79 -15.56
CA GLY A 24 -22.30 24.55 -14.35
C GLY A 24 -22.65 25.41 -13.12
N GLU A 25 -23.76 26.18 -13.16
CA GLU A 25 -24.23 26.93 -11.99
C GLU A 25 -25.09 26.08 -11.04
N HIS A 26 -24.48 25.63 -9.95
CA HIS A 26 -25.18 24.90 -8.89
C HIS A 26 -25.86 25.84 -7.90
N ILE A 27 -27.11 26.26 -8.17
CA ILE A 27 -27.81 27.28 -7.35
C ILE A 27 -27.96 26.88 -5.87
N ASN A 28 -28.13 25.58 -5.59
CA ASN A 28 -28.24 25.06 -4.23
C ASN A 28 -26.88 25.04 -3.54
N LEU A 29 -25.82 24.68 -4.27
CA LEU A 29 -24.45 24.73 -3.76
C LEU A 29 -24.06 26.16 -3.43
N LYS A 30 -24.28 27.11 -4.35
CA LYS A 30 -24.09 28.56 -4.12
C LYS A 30 -24.80 29.02 -2.85
N ARG A 31 -26.06 28.63 -2.64
CA ARG A 31 -26.80 28.99 -1.41
C ARG A 31 -26.17 28.41 -0.13
N LEU A 32 -25.64 27.19 -0.19
CA LEU A 32 -24.96 26.55 0.94
C LEU A 32 -23.66 27.30 1.29
N ILE A 33 -22.89 27.73 0.29
CA ILE A 33 -21.60 28.43 0.44
C ILE A 33 -21.72 29.97 0.44
N ASN A 34 -22.84 30.51 0.95
CA ASN A 34 -23.06 31.96 1.07
C ASN A 34 -22.95 32.77 -0.24
N ASN A 35 -23.35 32.16 -1.36
CA ASN A 35 -23.26 32.68 -2.71
C ASN A 35 -21.81 32.98 -3.16
N GLU A 36 -20.81 32.41 -2.49
CA GLU A 36 -19.46 32.37 -3.04
C GLU A 36 -19.49 31.59 -4.35
N ALA A 37 -18.80 32.14 -5.34
CA ALA A 37 -18.89 31.68 -6.71
C ALA A 37 -18.03 30.43 -6.90
N ILE A 38 -18.71 29.29 -6.91
CA ILE A 38 -18.15 28.02 -7.42
C ILE A 38 -18.84 27.72 -8.74
N TYR A 39 -18.02 27.51 -9.76
CA TYR A 39 -18.46 27.00 -11.05
C TYR A 39 -17.81 25.64 -11.27
N ILE A 40 -18.56 24.73 -11.89
CA ILE A 40 -18.02 23.46 -12.35
C ILE A 40 -17.88 23.55 -13.85
N SER A 41 -16.73 23.18 -14.38
CA SER A 41 -16.45 23.20 -15.82
C SER A 41 -15.71 21.94 -16.25
N ASN A 42 -15.74 21.64 -17.55
CA ASN A 42 -14.99 20.51 -18.09
C ASN A 42 -13.49 20.80 -18.09
N ILE A 43 -12.69 19.79 -17.78
CA ILE A 43 -11.25 19.84 -18.02
C ILE A 43 -11.01 19.60 -19.51
N SER A 44 -10.45 20.60 -20.20
CA SER A 44 -10.19 20.52 -21.64
C SER A 44 -8.83 19.89 -21.98
N ASN A 45 -7.87 19.96 -21.06
CA ASN A 45 -6.50 19.52 -21.28
C ASN A 45 -6.27 18.13 -20.67
N PRO A 46 -5.47 17.27 -21.33
CA PRO A 46 -5.08 15.99 -20.75
C PRO A 46 -4.26 16.21 -19.48
N CYS A 47 -4.65 15.55 -18.39
CA CYS A 47 -3.95 15.59 -17.12
C CYS A 47 -3.13 14.32 -16.89
N TYR A 48 -1.95 14.44 -16.28
CA TYR A 48 -1.03 13.32 -16.03
C TYR A 48 -0.47 13.30 -14.62
N SER A 49 -0.92 14.22 -13.76
CA SER A 49 -0.47 14.24 -12.38
C SER A 49 -1.52 14.77 -11.44
N TRP A 50 -1.34 14.41 -10.18
CA TRP A 50 -2.11 14.88 -9.03
C TRP A 50 -1.24 15.80 -8.19
N SER A 51 -1.83 16.87 -7.66
CA SER A 51 -1.16 17.84 -6.80
C SER A 51 -1.96 18.02 -5.52
N PHE A 52 -1.30 17.85 -4.38
CA PHE A 52 -1.92 17.96 -3.06
C PHE A 52 -1.46 19.22 -2.34
N SER A 53 -2.41 19.94 -1.76
CA SER A 53 -2.12 21.18 -1.04
C SER A 53 -1.41 20.96 0.29
N ASP A 54 -0.55 21.92 0.63
CA ASP A 54 0.09 22.08 1.93
C ASP A 54 -0.71 22.94 2.91
N LYS A 55 -1.81 23.57 2.46
CA LYS A 55 -2.63 24.48 3.28
C LYS A 55 -3.46 23.77 4.34
N LEU A 56 -3.77 22.49 4.13
CA LEU A 56 -4.58 21.66 5.03
C LEU A 56 -3.86 20.34 5.37
N PRO A 57 -2.70 20.41 6.07
CA PRO A 57 -1.87 19.23 6.31
C PRO A 57 -2.54 18.19 7.22
N LEU A 58 -3.51 18.60 8.04
CA LEU A 58 -4.32 17.67 8.85
C LEU A 58 -5.25 16.79 7.99
N ILE A 59 -5.58 17.26 6.78
CA ILE A 59 -6.43 16.55 5.81
C ILE A 59 -5.56 15.76 4.84
N THR A 60 -4.53 16.40 4.27
CA THR A 60 -3.68 15.77 3.25
C THR A 60 -2.66 14.79 3.83
N LYS A 61 -2.25 14.96 5.10
CA LYS A 61 -1.35 14.06 5.85
C LYS A 61 -0.13 13.61 5.03
N GLU A 62 -0.03 12.32 4.72
CA GLU A 62 1.10 11.74 3.98
C GLU A 62 1.22 12.29 2.55
N PHE A 63 0.15 12.87 2.00
CA PHE A 63 0.13 13.52 0.70
C PHE A 63 0.46 15.02 0.74
N THR A 64 0.67 15.63 1.91
CA THR A 64 0.98 17.07 2.03
C THR A 64 2.14 17.46 1.11
N ASN A 65 1.90 18.42 0.20
CA ASN A 65 2.87 18.92 -0.76
C ASN A 65 3.43 17.87 -1.73
N GLN A 66 2.71 16.76 -1.95
CA GLN A 66 3.10 15.73 -2.90
C GLN A 66 2.56 16.02 -4.30
N LYS A 67 3.36 15.64 -5.30
CA LYS A 67 2.96 15.53 -6.71
C LYS A 67 3.09 14.08 -7.12
N LEU A 68 2.00 13.48 -7.56
CA LEU A 68 1.99 12.08 -7.98
C LEU A 68 1.79 12.01 -9.50
N GLN A 69 2.70 11.33 -10.19
CA GLN A 69 2.65 11.21 -11.64
C GLN A 69 1.95 9.93 -12.06
N SER A 70 1.01 10.07 -12.99
CA SER A 70 0.30 8.99 -13.64
C SER A 70 1.06 8.54 -14.89
N PRO A 71 1.23 7.23 -15.13
CA PRO A 71 1.76 6.72 -16.39
C PRO A 71 0.76 6.89 -17.55
N GLU A 72 -0.54 7.00 -17.23
CA GLU A 72 -1.63 7.15 -18.19
C GLU A 72 -2.30 8.53 -18.09
N GLN A 73 -3.05 8.92 -19.11
CA GLN A 73 -3.87 10.13 -19.06
C GLN A 73 -5.03 9.94 -18.06
N LEU A 74 -5.18 10.89 -17.14
CA LEU A 74 -6.21 10.87 -16.11
C LEU A 74 -7.61 11.19 -16.67
N GLN A 75 -8.64 10.54 -16.13
CA GLN A 75 -10.04 10.60 -16.60
C GLN A 75 -10.99 11.42 -15.69
N SER A 76 -10.54 12.48 -15.00
CA SER A 76 -11.53 13.35 -14.33
C SER A 76 -12.11 14.32 -15.34
N ASN A 77 -13.43 14.42 -15.35
CA ASN A 77 -14.15 15.19 -16.36
C ASN A 77 -14.27 16.67 -15.96
N TYR A 78 -14.29 16.97 -14.66
CA TYR A 78 -14.67 18.29 -14.16
C TYR A 78 -13.68 18.90 -13.19
N THR A 79 -13.62 20.23 -13.21
CA THR A 79 -12.85 21.05 -12.27
C THR A 79 -13.76 22.04 -11.57
N ILE A 80 -13.38 22.40 -10.35
CA ILE A 80 -13.97 23.44 -9.53
C ILE A 80 -13.23 24.75 -9.81
N ASP A 81 -13.91 25.71 -10.42
CA ASP A 81 -13.38 27.05 -10.61
C ASP A 81 -13.45 27.83 -9.30
N THR A 82 -12.27 28.13 -8.76
CA THR A 82 -12.08 28.91 -7.53
C THR A 82 -11.49 30.30 -7.80
N THR A 83 -11.45 30.75 -9.05
CA THR A 83 -10.80 32.02 -9.45
C THR A 83 -11.56 33.26 -8.98
N GLN A 84 -12.87 33.15 -8.78
CA GLN A 84 -13.66 34.21 -8.18
C GLN A 84 -13.44 34.22 -6.66
N SER A 85 -12.61 35.17 -6.23
CA SER A 85 -12.17 35.44 -4.86
C SER A 85 -13.17 35.01 -3.78
N SER A 86 -12.80 33.97 -3.04
CA SER A 86 -13.51 33.52 -1.86
C SER A 86 -12.49 33.40 -0.72
N ASN A 87 -12.76 34.03 0.41
CA ASN A 87 -11.89 33.95 1.59
C ASN A 87 -12.07 32.62 2.36
N HIS A 88 -13.03 31.78 1.96
CA HIS A 88 -13.43 30.60 2.71
C HIS A 88 -13.13 29.29 1.99
N ILE A 89 -12.64 29.33 0.74
CA ILE A 89 -12.29 28.15 -0.06
C ILE A 89 -10.80 27.87 0.04
N THR A 90 -10.47 26.62 0.34
CA THR A 90 -9.12 26.07 0.25
C THR A 90 -9.12 24.86 -0.67
N VAL A 91 -8.24 24.87 -1.67
CA VAL A 91 -8.03 23.71 -2.55
C VAL A 91 -7.23 22.64 -1.82
N ILE A 92 -7.69 21.39 -1.87
CA ILE A 92 -7.04 20.23 -1.22
C ILE A 92 -6.29 19.39 -2.26
N LEU A 93 -6.96 19.05 -3.37
CA LEU A 93 -6.43 18.21 -4.45
C LEU A 93 -6.79 18.81 -5.80
N SER A 94 -5.80 18.81 -6.69
CA SER A 94 -5.92 19.21 -8.08
C SER A 94 -5.40 18.11 -9.01
N GLN A 95 -5.97 18.05 -10.19
CA GLN A 95 -5.30 17.47 -11.35
C GLN A 95 -4.39 18.50 -12.00
N MET A 96 -3.39 18.03 -12.74
CA MET A 96 -2.47 18.90 -13.43
C MET A 96 -2.09 18.38 -14.82
N ASP A 97 -2.16 19.29 -15.79
CA ASP A 97 -1.76 19.04 -17.17
C ASP A 97 -0.24 19.13 -17.37
N GLU A 98 0.22 18.90 -18.60
CA GLU A 98 1.64 18.95 -18.96
C GLU A 98 2.25 20.35 -18.80
N GLN A 99 1.42 21.40 -18.78
CA GLN A 99 1.84 22.79 -18.61
C GLN A 99 1.81 23.24 -17.13
N GLU A 100 1.62 22.29 -16.21
CA GLU A 100 1.50 22.52 -14.78
C GLU A 100 0.30 23.41 -14.37
N VAL A 101 -0.73 23.47 -15.21
CA VAL A 101 -1.98 24.14 -14.88
C VAL A 101 -2.77 23.24 -13.93
N ASN A 102 -3.17 23.79 -12.78
CA ASN A 102 -3.94 23.07 -11.78
C ASN A 102 -5.45 23.17 -12.05
N TYR A 103 -6.12 22.03 -11.97
CA TYR A 103 -7.57 21.86 -12.06
C TYR A 103 -8.07 21.34 -10.71
N PRO A 104 -8.56 22.21 -9.80
CA PRO A 104 -9.06 21.78 -8.50
C PRO A 104 -10.21 20.79 -8.64
N ILE A 105 -10.14 19.66 -7.95
CA ILE A 105 -11.22 18.66 -7.95
C ILE A 105 -11.77 18.37 -6.55
N PHE A 106 -11.04 18.77 -5.51
CA PHE A 106 -11.47 18.62 -4.13
C PHE A 106 -11.09 19.85 -3.32
N ILE A 107 -12.08 20.47 -2.69
CA ILE A 107 -11.90 21.70 -1.92
C ILE A 107 -12.60 21.61 -0.56
N GLU A 108 -12.13 22.41 0.39
CA GLU A 108 -12.84 22.77 1.61
C GLU A 108 -13.44 24.16 1.47
N TYR A 109 -14.70 24.31 1.89
CA TYR A 109 -15.35 25.57 2.20
C TYR A 109 -15.59 25.67 3.71
N LYS A 110 -15.03 26.69 4.35
CA LYS A 110 -15.14 26.87 5.80
C LYS A 110 -15.64 28.27 6.17
N ASN A 111 -16.85 28.32 6.70
CA ASN A 111 -17.45 29.56 7.21
C ASN A 111 -18.23 29.28 8.51
N GLY A 112 -17.66 29.72 9.63
CA GLY A 112 -18.18 29.44 10.96
C GLY A 112 -17.55 28.19 11.58
N SER A 113 -18.35 27.42 12.33
CA SER A 113 -17.84 26.27 13.09
C SER A 113 -17.76 24.97 12.30
N GLY A 114 -18.48 24.85 11.18
CA GLY A 114 -18.52 23.67 10.32
C GLY A 114 -17.82 23.87 8.98
N GLU A 115 -17.73 22.78 8.23
CA GLU A 115 -16.96 22.68 6.99
C GLU A 115 -17.76 21.94 5.92
N ILE A 116 -17.64 22.38 4.67
CA ILE A 116 -18.26 21.75 3.50
C ILE A 116 -17.14 21.35 2.55
N PHE A 117 -17.08 20.08 2.21
CA PHE A 117 -16.16 19.52 1.25
C PHE A 117 -16.89 19.28 -0.06
N ILE A 118 -16.28 19.69 -1.17
CA ILE A 118 -16.88 19.58 -2.51
C ILE A 118 -15.90 18.84 -3.40
N GLU A 119 -16.39 17.81 -4.06
CA GLU A 119 -15.63 16.93 -4.94
C GLU A 119 -16.29 16.86 -6.33
N SER A 120 -15.49 17.09 -7.39
CA SER A 120 -15.92 17.12 -8.80
C SER A 120 -15.15 16.12 -9.67
N GLY A 121 -14.52 15.12 -9.06
CA GLY A 121 -13.78 14.08 -9.73
C GLY A 121 -14.68 13.11 -10.50
N THR A 122 -14.11 11.96 -10.86
CA THR A 122 -14.79 10.91 -11.62
C THR A 122 -15.87 10.25 -10.76
N ILE A 123 -17.04 9.96 -11.37
CA ILE A 123 -18.14 9.26 -10.69
C ILE A 123 -17.65 7.98 -10.02
N ASN A 124 -17.94 7.87 -8.73
CA ASN A 124 -17.63 6.66 -7.98
C ASN A 124 -18.47 5.47 -8.46
N PRO A 125 -17.85 4.37 -8.94
CA PRO A 125 -18.57 3.14 -9.18
C PRO A 125 -19.13 2.61 -7.85
N SER A 126 -20.23 1.86 -7.89
CA SER A 126 -20.72 1.20 -6.69
C SER A 126 -19.65 0.25 -6.15
N LEU A 127 -19.43 0.26 -4.83
CA LEU A 127 -18.56 -0.73 -4.17
C LEU A 127 -19.14 -2.15 -4.26
N GLU A 128 -20.43 -2.29 -4.58
CA GLU A 128 -21.06 -3.58 -4.90
C GLU A 128 -20.62 -4.09 -6.29
N GLU A 129 -20.15 -3.21 -7.18
CA GLU A 129 -19.80 -3.51 -8.56
C GLU A 129 -18.28 -3.59 -8.79
N LYS A 130 -17.47 -2.99 -7.91
CA LYS A 130 -16.01 -3.02 -7.99
C LYS A 130 -15.36 -3.28 -6.64
N GLN A 131 -14.41 -4.21 -6.63
CA GLN A 131 -13.56 -4.47 -5.47
C GLN A 131 -12.62 -3.29 -5.23
N MET A 132 -12.49 -2.86 -3.97
CA MET A 132 -11.71 -1.67 -3.63
C MET A 132 -10.25 -1.79 -4.04
N TYR A 133 -9.64 -2.98 -4.01
CA TYR A 133 -8.25 -3.18 -4.45
C TYR A 133 -7.99 -2.65 -5.87
N THR A 134 -8.98 -2.73 -6.77
CA THR A 134 -8.85 -2.25 -8.16
C THR A 134 -8.81 -0.72 -8.25
N LEU A 135 -9.26 -0.03 -7.21
CA LEU A 135 -9.27 1.42 -7.10
C LEU A 135 -7.97 1.97 -6.50
N TYR A 136 -7.13 1.13 -5.88
CA TYR A 136 -5.81 1.53 -5.37
C TYR A 136 -4.77 1.61 -6.49
N ASN A 137 -5.07 2.44 -7.49
CA ASN A 137 -4.17 2.84 -8.57
C ASN A 137 -4.15 4.37 -8.63
N ILE A 138 -2.99 4.94 -8.98
CA ILE A 138 -2.82 6.38 -9.18
C ILE A 138 -3.79 6.95 -10.21
N ASP A 139 -4.21 6.16 -11.20
CA ASP A 139 -5.15 6.58 -12.23
C ASP A 139 -6.57 6.79 -11.65
N ASN A 140 -6.90 6.07 -10.58
CA ASN A 140 -8.21 6.06 -9.91
C ASN A 140 -8.25 6.97 -8.68
N LEU A 141 -7.27 7.84 -8.49
CA LEU A 141 -7.11 8.62 -7.25
C LEU A 141 -8.32 9.50 -6.94
N SER A 142 -8.90 10.16 -7.95
CA SER A 142 -10.08 11.02 -7.78
C SER A 142 -11.32 10.27 -7.29
N ILE A 143 -11.42 8.97 -7.55
CA ILE A 143 -12.56 8.13 -7.14
C ILE A 143 -12.55 7.95 -5.62
N LEU A 144 -11.42 7.54 -5.06
CA LEU A 144 -11.39 7.06 -3.67
C LEU A 144 -10.78 8.07 -2.69
N VAL A 145 -9.71 8.75 -3.09
CA VAL A 145 -8.88 9.51 -2.14
C VAL A 145 -9.59 10.72 -1.51
N PRO A 146 -10.36 11.56 -2.24
CA PRO A 146 -11.11 12.65 -1.62
C PRO A 146 -12.07 12.17 -0.52
N MET A 147 -12.80 11.08 -0.78
CA MET A 147 -13.73 10.49 0.19
C MET A 147 -12.97 9.92 1.40
N MET A 148 -11.87 9.20 1.18
CA MET A 148 -11.02 8.71 2.28
C MET A 148 -10.43 9.84 3.13
N MET A 149 -9.96 10.92 2.50
CA MET A 149 -9.46 12.11 3.19
C MET A 149 -10.55 12.74 4.06
N PHE A 150 -11.76 12.93 3.51
CA PHE A 150 -12.89 13.45 4.25
C PHE A 150 -13.26 12.58 5.45
N ILE A 151 -13.40 11.26 5.26
CA ILE A 151 -13.78 10.33 6.33
C ILE A 151 -12.72 10.33 7.43
N LYS A 152 -11.43 10.17 7.07
CA LYS A 152 -10.31 10.16 8.02
C LYS A 152 -10.24 11.45 8.83
N TYR A 153 -10.45 12.60 8.18
CA TYR A 153 -10.43 13.91 8.85
C TYR A 153 -11.71 14.19 9.68
N SER A 154 -12.86 13.70 9.24
CA SER A 154 -14.14 13.97 9.90
C SER A 154 -14.36 13.08 11.12
N LEU A 155 -13.96 11.82 11.04
CA LEU A 155 -14.17 10.82 12.07
C LEU A 155 -12.93 10.59 12.96
N ASN A 156 -11.75 11.03 12.53
CA ASN A 156 -10.49 10.90 13.27
C ASN A 156 -10.28 9.48 13.83
N ASP A 157 -10.34 9.29 15.14
CA ASP A 157 -10.06 7.99 15.79
C ASP A 157 -11.22 6.98 15.67
N GLU A 158 -12.39 7.41 15.15
CA GLU A 158 -13.54 6.55 14.90
C GLU A 158 -13.47 5.84 13.53
N CYS A 159 -12.52 6.23 12.67
CA CYS A 159 -12.28 5.52 11.41
C CYS A 159 -11.23 4.41 11.59
N TRP A 160 -11.22 3.43 10.69
CA TRP A 160 -10.13 2.47 10.69
C TRP A 160 -8.81 3.18 10.34
N HIS A 161 -7.86 3.14 11.28
CA HIS A 161 -6.52 3.67 11.11
C HIS A 161 -5.53 2.81 11.89
N ASN A 162 -4.28 2.81 11.43
CA ASN A 162 -3.19 2.25 12.19
C ASN A 162 -2.92 3.15 13.40
N ASN A 163 -2.60 2.57 14.55
CA ASN A 163 -2.18 3.37 15.72
C ASN A 163 -0.73 3.87 15.60
N HIS A 164 0.03 3.33 14.65
CA HIS A 164 1.40 3.74 14.32
C HIS A 164 1.66 3.62 12.81
N ASN A 165 2.61 4.40 12.30
CA ASN A 165 3.09 4.26 10.94
C ASN A 165 4.22 3.22 10.92
N TYR A 166 3.96 2.05 10.34
CA TYR A 166 4.96 1.01 10.19
C TYR A 166 5.43 0.93 8.74
N ALA A 167 6.75 0.92 8.55
CA ALA A 167 7.37 0.60 7.28
C ALA A 167 8.41 -0.50 7.50
N ASN A 168 8.31 -1.58 6.74
CA ASN A 168 9.29 -2.65 6.74
C ASN A 168 9.84 -2.85 5.33
N LEU A 169 11.15 -2.72 5.20
CA LEU A 169 11.85 -3.08 3.97
C LEU A 169 12.19 -4.57 4.04
N THR A 170 11.73 -5.37 3.08
CA THR A 170 12.13 -6.77 2.97
C THR A 170 13.09 -6.94 1.80
N ILE A 171 14.28 -7.47 2.10
CA ILE A 171 15.34 -7.75 1.12
C ILE A 171 15.51 -9.27 1.03
N ASP A 172 15.35 -9.80 -0.17
CA ASP A 172 15.46 -11.24 -0.43
C ASP A 172 16.87 -11.63 -0.81
N ASP A 173 17.24 -12.83 -0.39
CA ASP A 173 18.49 -13.50 -0.67
C ASP A 173 19.76 -13.03 0.07
N PRO A 174 19.84 -11.90 0.81
CA PRO A 174 21.15 -11.48 1.25
C PRO A 174 21.70 -12.44 2.28
N SER A 175 22.88 -12.96 1.97
CA SER A 175 23.68 -13.66 2.95
C SER A 175 24.10 -12.64 4.02
N LEU A 176 24.27 -13.11 5.26
CA LEU A 176 24.78 -12.28 6.35
C LEU A 176 26.31 -12.13 6.23
N SER A 177 26.76 -11.66 5.08
CA SER A 177 28.16 -11.43 4.73
C SER A 177 28.28 -10.14 3.91
N ASP A 178 29.38 -9.40 4.11
CA ASP A 178 29.65 -8.17 3.35
C ASP A 178 29.94 -8.43 1.85
N SER A 179 30.06 -9.69 1.45
CA SER A 179 30.32 -10.09 0.04
C SER A 179 29.05 -10.46 -0.73
N PHE A 180 27.86 -10.28 -0.16
CA PHE A 180 26.63 -10.74 -0.80
C PHE A 180 26.38 -10.07 -2.16
N SER A 181 26.47 -8.75 -2.23
CA SER A 181 26.38 -8.01 -3.48
C SER A 181 27.23 -6.75 -3.44
N GLU A 182 27.66 -6.27 -4.61
CA GLU A 182 28.41 -5.00 -4.71
C GLU A 182 27.57 -3.78 -4.27
N SER A 183 26.24 -3.94 -4.22
CA SER A 183 25.28 -2.86 -3.95
C SER A 183 24.72 -2.84 -2.53
N LEU A 184 24.92 -3.90 -1.73
CA LEU A 184 24.37 -4.01 -0.38
C LEU A 184 25.47 -4.09 0.68
N SER A 185 25.51 -3.07 1.55
CA SER A 185 26.36 -2.98 2.73
C SER A 185 25.48 -2.85 3.96
N TYR A 186 25.60 -3.78 4.92
CA TYR A 186 24.81 -3.75 6.15
C TYR A 186 25.06 -2.50 7.01
N PRO A 187 26.31 -2.01 7.16
CA PRO A 187 26.56 -0.73 7.83
C PRO A 187 25.86 0.46 7.15
N ASP A 188 25.89 0.51 5.81
CA ASP A 188 25.23 1.59 5.07
C ASP A 188 23.71 1.49 5.19
N LEU A 189 23.16 0.27 5.11
CA LEU A 189 21.75 0.02 5.34
C LEU A 189 21.31 0.42 6.75
N LEU A 190 22.08 0.10 7.78
CA LEU A 190 21.82 0.54 9.16
C LEU A 190 21.83 2.06 9.28
N SER A 191 22.76 2.74 8.61
CA SER A 191 22.78 4.20 8.56
C SER A 191 21.49 4.75 7.95
N LYS A 192 21.01 4.17 6.85
CA LYS A 192 19.75 4.55 6.20
C LYS A 192 18.54 4.28 7.08
N ILE A 193 18.46 3.10 7.71
CA ILE A 193 17.42 2.74 8.67
C ILE A 193 17.32 3.79 9.78
N LYS A 194 18.46 4.20 10.37
CA LYS A 194 18.49 5.20 11.44
C LYS A 194 18.09 6.60 10.99
N ILE A 195 18.45 7.00 9.77
CA ILE A 195 18.10 8.32 9.21
C ILE A 195 16.61 8.40 8.90
N TYR A 196 16.04 7.36 8.31
CA TYR A 196 14.66 7.39 7.78
C TYR A 196 13.62 6.71 8.67
N GLY A 197 14.03 5.97 9.71
CA GLY A 197 13.13 5.41 10.72
C GLY A 197 12.27 4.24 10.21
N PHE A 198 12.88 3.26 9.53
CA PHE A 198 12.20 2.04 9.08
C PHE A 198 12.86 0.77 9.61
N HIS A 199 12.13 -0.34 9.66
CA HIS A 199 12.68 -1.65 10.04
C HIS A 199 13.06 -2.45 8.79
N THR A 200 14.08 -3.30 8.85
CA THR A 200 14.43 -4.21 7.74
C THR A 200 14.33 -5.68 8.11
N SER A 201 13.63 -6.46 7.29
CA SER A 201 13.64 -7.92 7.36
C SER A 201 14.49 -8.49 6.24
N ILE A 202 15.38 -9.42 6.58
CA ILE A 202 16.12 -10.19 5.58
C ILE A 202 15.39 -11.51 5.34
N GLY A 203 14.99 -11.74 4.09
CA GLY A 203 14.59 -13.04 3.58
C GLY A 203 15.82 -13.93 3.47
N PHE A 204 16.14 -14.64 4.54
CA PHE A 204 17.35 -15.44 4.64
C PHE A 204 17.12 -16.84 4.09
N CYS A 205 17.88 -17.23 3.08
CA CYS A 205 17.83 -18.58 2.54
C CYS A 205 18.47 -19.56 3.53
N ALA A 206 17.70 -20.54 3.99
CA ALA A 206 18.08 -21.42 5.09
C ALA A 206 19.40 -22.17 4.82
N ARG A 207 19.69 -22.51 3.55
CA ARG A 207 20.93 -23.19 3.16
C ARG A 207 22.20 -22.48 3.60
N ASN A 208 22.15 -21.17 3.82
CA ASN A 208 23.29 -20.33 4.20
C ASN A 208 23.47 -20.26 5.74
N TRP A 209 22.77 -21.09 6.53
CA TRP A 209 22.73 -21.06 8.00
C TRP A 209 24.09 -21.06 8.70
N ASN A 210 25.15 -21.54 8.05
CA ASN A 210 26.51 -21.60 8.58
C ASN A 210 27.47 -20.55 7.98
N ASP A 211 27.00 -19.68 7.08
CA ASP A 211 27.83 -18.76 6.30
C ASP A 211 27.80 -17.30 6.81
N SER A 212 27.22 -17.07 8.00
CA SER A 212 27.11 -15.72 8.58
C SER A 212 28.45 -15.20 9.12
N GLN A 213 28.84 -13.99 8.71
CA GLN A 213 30.05 -13.32 9.18
C GLN A 213 29.85 -12.73 10.58
N LYS A 214 30.85 -12.87 11.45
CA LYS A 214 30.77 -12.46 12.87
C LYS A 214 30.42 -10.99 13.07
N GLU A 215 30.96 -10.09 12.23
CA GLU A 215 30.70 -8.65 12.36
C GLU A 215 29.26 -8.30 11.96
N ILE A 216 28.70 -8.96 10.94
CA ILE A 216 27.29 -8.80 10.57
C ILE A 216 26.38 -9.39 11.64
N VAL A 217 26.74 -10.54 12.21
CA VAL A 217 26.00 -11.12 13.34
C VAL A 217 25.95 -10.15 14.51
N LYS A 218 27.10 -9.56 14.86
CA LYS A 218 27.17 -8.55 15.92
C LYS A 218 26.33 -7.32 15.60
N LEU A 219 26.32 -6.87 14.34
CA LEU A 219 25.48 -5.75 13.89
C LEU A 219 23.99 -6.04 14.12
N PHE A 220 23.51 -7.23 13.76
CA PHE A 220 22.12 -7.65 13.99
C PHE A 220 21.78 -7.71 15.48
N LEU A 221 22.63 -8.35 16.28
CA LEU A 221 22.41 -8.47 17.73
C LEU A 221 22.40 -7.11 18.45
N GLN A 222 23.20 -6.15 17.98
CA GLN A 222 23.28 -4.81 18.57
C GLN A 222 22.15 -3.87 18.11
N ASN A 223 21.40 -4.23 17.07
CA ASN A 223 20.34 -3.42 16.48
C ASN A 223 19.10 -4.30 16.20
N SER A 224 18.74 -5.17 17.15
CA SER A 224 17.65 -6.15 17.02
C SER A 224 16.25 -5.52 16.95
N ASP A 225 16.15 -4.24 17.27
CA ASP A 225 14.97 -3.39 17.10
C ASP A 225 14.82 -2.84 15.67
N LEU A 226 15.86 -2.97 14.84
CA LEU A 226 15.94 -2.40 13.49
C LEU A 226 16.09 -3.46 12.39
N PHE A 227 16.50 -4.67 12.76
CA PHE A 227 16.71 -5.80 11.86
C PHE A 227 16.03 -7.08 12.35
N SER A 228 15.49 -7.86 11.42
CA SER A 228 15.04 -9.24 11.67
C SER A 228 15.44 -10.19 10.54
N LEU A 229 15.43 -11.49 10.84
CA LEU A 229 15.50 -12.55 9.84
C LEU A 229 14.12 -13.20 9.68
N VAL A 230 13.76 -13.52 8.44
CA VAL A 230 12.63 -14.39 8.08
C VAL A 230 13.12 -15.47 7.12
N ILE A 231 12.33 -16.50 6.91
CA ILE A 231 12.72 -17.66 6.11
C ILE A 231 12.44 -17.36 4.63
N HIS A 232 13.46 -17.38 3.79
CA HIS A 232 13.31 -17.29 2.34
C HIS A 232 13.58 -18.63 1.69
N GLY A 233 12.60 -19.53 1.85
CA GLY A 233 12.71 -20.87 1.33
C GLY A 233 13.72 -21.77 2.06
N ASN A 234 14.25 -22.77 1.36
CA ASN A 234 15.15 -23.77 1.91
C ASN A 234 16.53 -23.76 1.20
N ASN A 235 16.59 -24.38 0.03
CA ASN A 235 17.83 -24.65 -0.69
C ASN A 235 18.00 -23.73 -1.92
N HIS A 236 16.92 -23.04 -2.30
CA HIS A 236 16.86 -22.11 -3.42
C HIS A 236 17.31 -22.76 -4.74
N ASP A 237 16.92 -24.02 -4.95
CA ASP A 237 17.26 -24.85 -6.12
C ASP A 237 16.39 -24.59 -7.37
N GLY A 238 15.63 -23.49 -7.36
CA GLY A 238 14.77 -23.05 -8.45
C GLY A 238 13.33 -23.50 -8.27
N TYR A 239 12.44 -22.52 -8.03
CA TYR A 239 10.99 -22.72 -7.86
C TYR A 239 10.65 -23.91 -6.92
N GLU A 240 11.34 -24.05 -5.79
CA GLU A 240 11.17 -25.14 -4.80
C GLU A 240 9.73 -25.30 -4.28
N PHE A 241 8.90 -24.25 -4.38
CA PHE A 241 7.48 -24.27 -4.00
C PHE A 241 6.50 -24.10 -5.19
N TYR A 242 6.85 -24.63 -6.37
CA TYR A 242 5.98 -24.56 -7.55
C TYR A 242 4.72 -25.46 -7.44
N LYS A 243 4.01 -25.67 -8.56
CA LYS A 243 2.84 -26.54 -8.64
C LYS A 243 3.18 -27.99 -8.28
N TYR A 244 2.24 -28.71 -7.66
CA TYR A 244 2.39 -30.13 -7.30
C TYR A 244 2.43 -31.08 -8.50
N SER A 245 1.87 -30.65 -9.62
CA SER A 245 1.85 -31.36 -10.89
C SER A 245 1.87 -30.33 -12.02
N ILE A 246 2.46 -30.69 -13.16
CA ILE A 246 2.58 -29.81 -14.32
C ILE A 246 1.69 -30.27 -15.47
N GLN A 247 1.26 -29.32 -16.29
CA GLN A 247 0.53 -29.54 -17.53
C GLN A 247 1.41 -29.17 -18.73
N GLU A 248 0.97 -29.54 -19.94
CA GLU A 248 1.63 -29.11 -21.17
C GLU A 248 1.67 -27.56 -21.22
N GLY A 249 2.88 -27.01 -21.32
CA GLY A 249 3.11 -25.55 -21.34
C GLY A 249 3.60 -24.94 -20.02
N ASP A 250 3.64 -25.69 -18.92
CA ASP A 250 4.31 -25.24 -17.69
C ASP A 250 5.84 -25.14 -17.89
N LYS A 251 6.44 -24.09 -17.32
CA LYS A 251 7.86 -23.74 -17.53
C LYS A 251 8.82 -24.45 -16.59
N TYR A 252 8.34 -24.91 -15.45
CA TYR A 252 9.15 -25.43 -14.34
C TYR A 252 8.69 -26.83 -13.98
N GLU A 253 9.57 -27.58 -13.31
CA GLU A 253 9.26 -28.93 -12.85
C GLU A 253 8.23 -28.91 -11.73
N ALA A 254 7.44 -29.98 -11.63
CA ALA A 254 6.52 -30.16 -10.52
C ALA A 254 7.30 -30.29 -9.21
N ARG A 255 6.75 -29.70 -8.14
CA ARG A 255 7.24 -29.84 -6.76
C ARG A 255 6.14 -30.51 -5.94
N PRO A 256 6.09 -31.85 -5.86
CA PRO A 256 5.09 -32.57 -5.07
C PRO A 256 4.99 -32.04 -3.63
N ILE A 257 3.80 -32.11 -3.04
CA ILE A 257 3.55 -31.54 -1.72
C ILE A 257 4.46 -32.11 -0.61
N ASN A 258 4.84 -33.39 -0.72
CA ASN A 258 5.78 -34.03 0.22
C ASN A 258 7.21 -33.46 0.12
N ASP A 259 7.62 -33.02 -1.05
CA ASP A 259 8.94 -32.41 -1.26
C ASP A 259 8.92 -31.00 -0.66
N GLN A 260 7.86 -30.22 -0.93
CA GLN A 260 7.66 -28.90 -0.32
C GLN A 260 7.57 -28.98 1.22
N GLU A 261 6.90 -30.00 1.76
CA GLU A 261 6.88 -30.24 3.20
C GLU A 261 8.29 -30.52 3.75
N SER A 262 9.07 -31.33 3.04
CA SER A 262 10.45 -31.63 3.41
C SER A 262 11.31 -30.37 3.41
N ASP A 263 11.14 -29.49 2.42
CA ASP A 263 11.82 -28.19 2.35
C ASP A 263 11.45 -27.28 3.52
N ILE A 264 10.17 -27.19 3.89
CA ILE A 264 9.71 -26.42 5.05
C ILE A 264 10.36 -26.93 6.35
N VAL A 265 10.34 -28.25 6.56
CA VAL A 265 10.91 -28.87 7.77
C VAL A 265 12.41 -28.66 7.84
N PHE A 266 13.11 -28.81 6.71
CA PHE A 266 14.55 -28.67 6.67
C PHE A 266 15.00 -27.21 6.83
N ALA A 267 14.28 -26.26 6.23
CA ALA A 267 14.53 -24.84 6.43
C ALA A 267 14.40 -24.46 7.91
N LEU A 268 13.34 -24.92 8.60
CA LEU A 268 13.18 -24.69 10.04
C LEU A 268 14.34 -25.26 10.84
N PHE A 269 14.78 -26.48 10.54
CA PHE A 269 15.93 -27.10 11.21
C PHE A 269 17.20 -26.26 11.05
N GLN A 270 17.51 -25.83 9.82
CA GLN A 270 18.68 -25.00 9.53
C GLN A 270 18.61 -23.64 10.22
N MET A 271 17.43 -23.00 10.26
CA MET A 271 17.25 -21.72 10.93
C MET A 271 17.38 -21.83 12.45
N GLU A 272 16.94 -22.93 13.07
CA GLU A 272 17.20 -23.18 14.49
C GLU A 272 18.69 -23.40 14.78
N LEU A 273 19.43 -24.09 13.88
CA LEU A 273 20.88 -24.21 14.00
C LEU A 273 21.58 -22.84 13.86
N HIS A 274 21.18 -22.03 12.89
CA HIS A 274 21.69 -20.66 12.72
C HIS A 274 21.51 -19.84 14.00
N LYS A 275 20.32 -19.88 14.59
CA LYS A 275 20.02 -19.21 15.87
C LYS A 275 20.88 -19.72 17.01
N ILE A 276 21.10 -21.02 17.13
CA ILE A 276 21.95 -21.61 18.18
C ILE A 276 23.39 -21.10 18.06
N ILE A 277 23.91 -20.99 16.84
CA ILE A 277 25.32 -20.64 16.59
C ILE A 277 25.55 -19.13 16.66
N THR A 278 24.65 -18.34 16.10
CA THR A 278 24.82 -16.88 15.97
C THR A 278 24.14 -16.11 17.09
N GLY A 279 23.13 -16.69 17.74
CA GLY A 279 22.25 -16.01 18.68
C GLY A 279 21.14 -15.17 18.03
N ILE A 280 21.11 -15.04 16.69
CA ILE A 280 20.12 -14.21 16.00
C ILE A 280 18.78 -14.96 15.95
N PRO A 281 17.68 -14.40 16.46
CA PRO A 281 16.36 -14.99 16.28
C PRO A 281 15.85 -14.79 14.85
N PHE A 282 14.96 -15.66 14.42
CA PHE A 282 14.23 -15.52 13.16
C PHE A 282 12.72 -15.61 13.40
N GLY A 283 11.95 -14.90 12.58
CA GLY A 283 10.50 -15.03 12.53
C GLY A 283 10.10 -16.24 11.70
N LYS A 284 9.09 -17.00 12.15
CA LYS A 284 8.46 -18.06 11.36
C LYS A 284 7.51 -17.46 10.33
N ILE A 285 8.07 -16.69 9.42
CA ILE A 285 7.40 -16.08 8.28
C ILE A 285 8.08 -16.63 7.04
N MET A 286 7.28 -17.13 6.10
CA MET A 286 7.80 -17.65 4.83
C MET A 286 7.72 -16.55 3.77
N VAL A 287 8.85 -16.19 3.20
CA VAL A 287 8.94 -15.43 1.95
C VAL A 287 9.25 -16.46 0.87
N PHE A 288 8.32 -16.75 -0.03
CA PHE A 288 8.59 -17.78 -1.03
C PHE A 288 9.54 -17.26 -2.11
N PRO A 289 10.59 -18.02 -2.49
CA PRO A 289 11.40 -17.70 -3.65
C PRO A 289 10.58 -17.87 -4.94
N TYR A 290 10.70 -16.89 -5.83
CA TYR A 290 10.07 -16.88 -7.15
C TYR A 290 8.53 -16.85 -7.21
N GLY A 291 7.86 -16.45 -6.13
CA GLY A 291 6.40 -16.33 -6.08
C GLY A 291 5.78 -17.26 -5.05
N ILE A 292 4.51 -17.05 -4.75
CA ILE A 292 3.81 -17.80 -3.71
C ILE A 292 3.56 -19.26 -4.14
N SER A 293 3.48 -20.18 -3.19
CA SER A 293 3.14 -21.58 -3.43
C SER A 293 1.66 -21.79 -3.79
N PRO A 294 1.24 -23.01 -4.15
CA PRO A 294 -0.17 -23.40 -4.13
C PRO A 294 -0.75 -23.38 -2.69
N GLU A 295 -2.08 -23.38 -2.55
CA GLU A 295 -2.79 -23.14 -1.28
C GLU A 295 -2.51 -24.22 -0.22
N ASP A 296 -2.44 -25.49 -0.60
CA ASP A 296 -2.20 -26.59 0.36
C ASP A 296 -0.83 -26.48 1.05
N THR A 297 0.13 -25.78 0.45
CA THR A 297 1.43 -25.49 1.08
C THR A 297 1.28 -24.46 2.20
N LEU A 298 0.28 -23.57 2.14
CA LEU A 298 -0.05 -22.68 3.26
C LEU A 298 -0.63 -23.46 4.44
N VAL A 299 -1.34 -24.57 4.18
CA VAL A 299 -1.77 -25.51 5.24
C VAL A 299 -0.55 -26.15 5.91
N LEU A 300 0.48 -26.50 5.15
CA LEU A 300 1.75 -26.99 5.71
C LEU A 300 2.45 -25.92 6.56
N LEU A 301 2.55 -24.67 6.09
CA LEU A 301 3.11 -23.57 6.88
C LEU A 301 2.37 -23.43 8.23
N LYS A 302 1.04 -23.49 8.22
CA LYS A 302 0.21 -23.48 9.44
C LYS A 302 0.50 -24.68 10.34
N LYS A 303 0.60 -25.89 9.78
CA LYS A 303 0.95 -27.14 10.51
C LYS A 303 2.30 -27.00 11.23
N TYR A 304 3.26 -26.30 10.65
CA TYR A 304 4.60 -26.08 11.22
C TYR A 304 4.76 -24.78 12.02
N ASN A 305 3.63 -24.14 12.38
CA ASN A 305 3.56 -22.94 13.21
C ASN A 305 4.23 -21.70 12.59
N PHE A 306 4.16 -21.55 11.28
CA PHE A 306 4.41 -20.25 10.66
C PHE A 306 3.27 -19.28 11.00
N ASN A 307 3.60 -18.00 11.06
CA ASN A 307 2.65 -16.94 11.39
C ASN A 307 2.00 -16.33 10.15
N ALA A 308 2.74 -16.24 9.05
CA ALA A 308 2.30 -15.63 7.81
C ALA A 308 3.21 -16.03 6.65
N THR A 309 2.79 -15.68 5.45
CA THR A 309 3.68 -15.57 4.28
C THR A 309 3.65 -14.17 3.70
N ILE A 310 4.80 -13.67 3.25
CA ILE A 310 4.95 -12.33 2.67
C ILE A 310 5.51 -12.48 1.26
N ASN A 311 4.78 -12.06 0.24
CA ASN A 311 5.15 -12.32 -1.16
C ASN A 311 4.78 -11.14 -2.07
N ALA A 312 5.41 -11.07 -3.25
CA ALA A 312 5.03 -10.09 -4.27
C ALA A 312 3.63 -10.40 -4.89
N GLN A 313 3.26 -11.68 -4.88
CA GLN A 313 1.96 -12.17 -5.30
C GLN A 313 1.09 -12.45 -4.08
N ASP A 314 -0.19 -12.19 -4.19
CA ASP A 314 -1.13 -12.33 -3.09
C ASP A 314 -2.13 -13.49 -3.28
N VAL A 315 -2.09 -14.16 -4.43
CA VAL A 315 -2.95 -15.29 -4.78
C VAL A 315 -2.09 -16.55 -5.00
N PRO A 316 -2.33 -17.66 -4.28
CA PRO A 316 -1.65 -18.94 -4.51
C PRO A 316 -1.76 -19.43 -5.96
N LEU A 317 -0.79 -20.21 -6.42
CA LEU A 317 -0.66 -20.60 -7.84
C LEU A 317 -1.84 -21.40 -8.42
N ASP A 318 -2.60 -22.09 -7.58
CA ASP A 318 -3.75 -22.92 -7.92
C ASP A 318 -5.08 -22.33 -7.45
N SER A 319 -5.06 -21.09 -6.96
CA SER A 319 -6.21 -20.40 -6.41
C SER A 319 -6.72 -19.31 -7.35
N ILE A 320 -7.95 -18.88 -7.08
CA ILE A 320 -8.53 -17.68 -7.70
C ILE A 320 -8.60 -16.56 -6.66
N ARG A 321 -8.44 -15.33 -7.13
CA ARG A 321 -8.61 -14.14 -6.30
C ARG A 321 -10.03 -14.11 -5.72
N GLY A 322 -10.16 -13.78 -4.44
CA GLY A 322 -11.45 -13.55 -3.80
C GLY A 322 -12.24 -12.43 -4.49
N THR A 323 -13.56 -12.50 -4.44
CA THR A 323 -14.48 -11.53 -5.10
C THR A 323 -15.12 -10.55 -4.13
N GLU A 324 -14.76 -10.61 -2.85
CA GLU A 324 -15.28 -9.72 -1.81
C GLU A 324 -14.87 -8.27 -2.08
N TYR A 325 -15.77 -7.32 -1.78
CA TYR A 325 -15.53 -5.89 -2.07
C TYR A 325 -14.32 -5.34 -1.28
N ASP A 326 -14.04 -5.93 -0.12
CA ASP A 326 -12.96 -5.59 0.81
C ASP A 326 -11.71 -6.49 0.68
N TYR A 327 -11.62 -7.28 -0.39
CA TYR A 327 -10.40 -8.05 -0.68
C TYR A 327 -9.17 -7.12 -0.71
N ASN A 328 -8.09 -7.53 -0.03
CA ASN A 328 -6.84 -6.78 0.13
C ASN A 328 -6.99 -5.42 0.86
N MET A 329 -8.06 -5.21 1.63
CA MET A 329 -8.20 -4.04 2.49
C MET A 329 -7.65 -4.23 3.90
N TYR A 330 -7.52 -5.48 4.36
CA TYR A 330 -6.95 -5.81 5.67
C TYR A 330 -5.43 -5.98 5.59
N GLN A 331 -4.78 -6.10 6.74
CA GLN A 331 -3.31 -6.29 6.83
C GLN A 331 -2.82 -7.58 6.17
N ALA A 332 -3.69 -8.59 6.14
CA ALA A 332 -3.42 -9.86 5.50
C ALA A 332 -4.68 -10.34 4.82
N ILE A 333 -4.49 -11.01 3.68
CA ILE A 333 -5.53 -11.74 2.98
C ILE A 333 -5.67 -13.10 3.67
N MET A 334 -6.87 -13.38 4.17
CA MET A 334 -7.18 -14.60 4.93
C MET A 334 -7.95 -15.63 4.11
N ASN A 335 -8.18 -15.36 2.82
CA ASN A 335 -9.01 -16.18 1.93
C ASN A 335 -8.40 -17.57 1.66
N TYR A 336 -7.08 -17.75 1.84
CA TYR A 336 -6.38 -18.98 1.48
C TYR A 336 -5.96 -19.74 2.75
N ALA A 337 -6.48 -20.96 2.93
CA ALA A 337 -6.24 -21.85 4.06
C ALA A 337 -6.51 -21.24 5.46
N ASN A 338 -7.22 -20.10 5.52
CA ASN A 338 -7.29 -19.26 6.71
C ASN A 338 -5.88 -19.03 7.31
N PHE A 339 -4.94 -18.67 6.43
CA PHE A 339 -3.54 -18.41 6.74
C PHE A 339 -3.17 -17.01 6.25
N PRO A 340 -2.48 -16.17 7.05
CA PRO A 340 -2.18 -14.81 6.64
C PRO A 340 -1.25 -14.74 5.42
N VAL A 341 -1.78 -14.24 4.30
CA VAL A 341 -1.01 -13.90 3.09
C VAL A 341 -0.88 -12.39 3.01
N ILE A 342 0.36 -11.90 3.03
CA ILE A 342 0.66 -10.47 2.99
C ILE A 342 1.33 -10.15 1.65
N GLN A 343 0.74 -9.19 0.94
CA GLN A 343 1.34 -8.68 -0.28
C GLN A 343 2.39 -7.62 0.05
N ARG A 344 3.59 -7.76 -0.50
CA ARG A 344 4.60 -6.69 -0.50
C ARG A 344 4.63 -5.99 -1.84
N TRP A 345 4.86 -4.68 -1.82
CA TRP A 345 4.92 -3.85 -3.02
C TRP A 345 6.36 -3.78 -3.51
N SER A 346 6.59 -4.10 -4.78
CA SER A 346 7.91 -3.98 -5.41
C SER A 346 8.06 -2.59 -6.02
N LEU A 347 9.17 -1.93 -5.71
CA LEU A 347 9.62 -0.76 -6.45
C LEU A 347 10.44 -1.29 -7.63
N SER A 348 9.86 -1.43 -8.83
CA SER A 348 10.60 -2.03 -9.98
C SER A 348 11.86 -1.19 -10.33
N ARG A 349 12.98 -1.72 -10.82
CA ARG A 349 13.41 -3.09 -11.18
C ARG A 349 14.72 -3.38 -10.44
N ASP A 350 14.91 -4.62 -9.99
CA ASP A 350 16.05 -5.15 -9.22
C ASP A 350 15.86 -5.14 -7.68
N GLN A 351 14.92 -6.00 -7.25
CA GLN A 351 14.82 -6.66 -5.93
C GLN A 351 14.87 -5.79 -4.65
N LEU A 352 14.05 -4.74 -4.59
CA LEU A 352 13.64 -4.14 -3.30
C LEU A 352 12.12 -4.16 -3.19
N SER A 353 11.63 -4.72 -2.07
CA SER A 353 10.20 -4.81 -1.78
C SER A 353 9.88 -4.13 -0.45
N LEU A 354 8.92 -3.20 -0.49
CA LEU A 354 8.42 -2.52 0.69
C LEU A 354 7.14 -3.23 1.17
N SER A 355 7.17 -3.72 2.40
CA SER A 355 5.98 -4.17 3.11
C SER A 355 5.47 -2.98 3.93
N LEU A 356 4.43 -2.32 3.43
CA LEU A 356 3.69 -1.34 4.20
C LEU A 356 2.71 -2.10 5.09
N PHE A 357 3.06 -2.26 6.37
CA PHE A 357 2.14 -2.85 7.32
C PHE A 357 1.11 -1.79 7.71
N ASN A 358 -0.14 -1.99 7.30
CA ASN A 358 -1.26 -1.24 7.86
C ASN A 358 -1.69 -1.85 9.21
N ALA A 359 -0.79 -1.96 10.19
CA ALA A 359 -1.10 -2.64 11.46
C ALA A 359 -2.14 -1.90 12.32
#